data_AF-A0A222SLB7-F1
#
_entry.id   AF-A0A222SLB7-F1
#
_cell.length_a   1.000
_cell.length_b   1.000
_cell.length_c   1.000
_cell.angle_alpha   90.00
_cell.angle_beta   90.00
_cell.angle_gamma   90.00
#
_symmetry.space_group_name_H-M   'P 1'
#
loop_
_entity.id
_entity.type
_entity.pdbx_description
1 polymer ?
#
loop_
_entity_poly.entity_id
_entity_poly.type
_entity_poly.pdbx_seq_one_letter_code
_entity_poly.pdbx_strand_id
1 'polypeptide(L)'
;MVNSISRASLGALLGIAPTTPLETSEMRKELSIHFITAERSTPRLRCFTASLMNACGILGIRVVDRDEAVGPDGKLKPGIVVIAPGNFSDKNLAINLAGTLYDNIIVGVHDEPPPLTGISSPQEKLDGIVRKLAWDMVHISIYVTADSWTVCTMNGGVVAFEGSCPLPSDVQKTLVPKLTAQVVPPKSSDLDLRPGALLTGSPEMETLARDFARAGRLWENNDYLLTHTSREGLDYRTPFYRKIVARYLDQRSGMSYGFFARQLPCAVPASLPAKEAGLAAEKLEKNTTPLLRIGERSFVPVKAFDQWHLVEPVPVMVVATRSGCMKTRIDPSADLVALRLEGGRVTFITPEGLPESIISRPSFDTLTMLSHALGNSIIASIMRTLRPSWRFPRILAENGASMTHWHGSPDRNVMPEGYFLHGLHNPPVSCSTPQSAAYSLLGKIDALEQALHVNREYRGDIHVEPNHGTNIVGLLSLEETASAINVK
;
A
#
# COMPACT_ATOMS: atom_id res chain seq x y z
N MET A 1 -6.72 20.23 -13.40
CA MET A 1 -5.84 21.04 -12.53
C MET A 1 -4.79 20.10 -12.00
N VAL A 2 -3.51 20.47 -12.06
CA VAL A 2 -2.41 19.59 -11.62
C VAL A 2 -1.90 20.17 -10.32
N ASN A 3 -2.41 19.68 -9.19
CA ASN A 3 -1.67 19.80 -7.95
C ASN A 3 -0.34 19.05 -8.10
N SER A 4 0.68 19.50 -7.37
CA SER A 4 2.01 18.94 -7.57
C SER A 4 2.91 19.12 -6.37
N ILE A 5 3.62 18.04 -6.06
CA ILE A 5 4.85 18.04 -5.28
C ILE A 5 5.91 17.42 -6.19
N SER A 6 7.12 18.00 -6.21
CA SER A 6 8.19 17.47 -7.05
C SER A 6 8.57 16.04 -6.60
N ARG A 7 9.03 15.19 -7.53
CA ARG A 7 9.51 13.85 -7.18
C ARG A 7 10.67 13.85 -6.20
N ALA A 8 11.55 14.84 -6.31
CA ALA A 8 12.65 15.03 -5.38
C ALA A 8 12.12 15.30 -3.95
N SER A 9 11.11 16.15 -3.83
CA SER A 9 10.44 16.43 -2.55
C SER A 9 9.68 15.22 -2.01
N LEU A 10 8.93 14.49 -2.85
CA LEU A 10 8.28 13.23 -2.45
C LEU A 10 9.29 12.22 -1.92
N GLY A 11 10.41 12.06 -2.62
CA GLY A 11 11.50 11.17 -2.23
C GLY A 11 12.08 11.53 -0.86
N ALA A 12 12.41 12.81 -0.64
CA ALA A 12 12.96 13.27 0.63
C ALA A 12 11.94 13.18 1.79
N LEU A 13 10.66 13.39 1.52
CA LEU A 13 9.61 13.35 2.52
C LEU A 13 9.29 11.92 2.98
N LEU A 14 9.16 11.00 2.03
CA LEU A 14 8.72 9.63 2.28
C LEU A 14 9.89 8.65 2.44
N GLY A 15 11.13 9.07 2.16
CA GLY A 15 12.28 8.16 2.16
C GLY A 15 12.27 7.19 0.98
N ILE A 16 11.67 7.58 -0.16
CA ILE A 16 11.60 6.77 -1.38
C ILE A 16 12.55 7.30 -2.45
N ALA A 17 12.92 6.44 -3.40
CA ALA A 17 13.76 6.87 -4.52
C ALA A 17 13.04 7.96 -5.35
N PRO A 18 13.69 9.09 -5.69
CA PRO A 18 13.10 10.10 -6.59
C PRO A 18 12.79 9.56 -8.00
N THR A 19 13.39 8.44 -8.36
CA THR A 19 13.18 7.74 -9.63
C THR A 19 12.04 6.72 -9.57
N THR A 20 11.37 6.54 -8.43
CA THR A 20 10.20 5.65 -8.32
C THR A 20 9.19 5.98 -9.42
N PRO A 21 8.82 5.02 -10.30
CA PRO A 21 7.85 5.27 -11.36
C PRO A 21 6.45 5.44 -10.77
N LEU A 22 5.79 6.55 -11.08
CA LEU A 22 4.45 6.90 -10.58
C LEU A 22 3.39 6.82 -11.67
N GLU A 23 3.79 6.72 -12.93
CA GLU A 23 2.86 6.51 -14.04
C GLU A 23 3.02 5.10 -14.61
N THR A 24 1.93 4.51 -15.07
CA THR A 24 1.95 3.23 -15.79
C THR A 24 2.91 3.26 -17.00
N SER A 25 3.03 4.42 -17.65
CA SER A 25 3.92 4.63 -18.79
C SER A 25 5.40 4.44 -18.44
N GLU A 26 5.79 4.82 -17.22
CA GLU A 26 7.13 4.70 -16.66
C GLU A 26 7.38 3.29 -16.16
N MET A 27 6.42 2.75 -15.40
CA MET A 27 6.47 1.37 -14.90
C MET A 27 6.72 0.37 -16.05
N ARG A 28 6.02 0.57 -17.16
CA ARG A 28 6.17 -0.22 -18.37
C ARG A 28 7.59 -0.20 -18.95
N LYS A 29 8.29 0.94 -18.88
CA LYS A 29 9.65 1.09 -19.43
C LYS A 29 10.69 0.36 -18.59
N GLU A 30 10.44 0.23 -17.29
CA GLU A 30 11.34 -0.46 -16.36
C GLU A 30 11.08 -1.97 -16.31
N LEU A 31 9.89 -2.41 -16.71
CA LEU A 31 9.48 -3.80 -16.63
C LEU A 31 10.22 -4.71 -17.63
N SER A 32 10.91 -5.72 -17.10
CA SER A 32 11.53 -6.80 -17.87
C SER A 32 10.93 -8.15 -17.45
N ILE A 33 10.50 -8.95 -18.42
CA ILE A 33 9.77 -10.20 -18.19
C ILE A 33 10.49 -11.38 -18.83
N HIS A 34 10.60 -12.49 -18.09
CA HIS A 34 11.04 -13.77 -18.58
C HIS A 34 9.91 -14.81 -18.49
N PHE A 35 9.69 -15.58 -19.55
CA PHE A 35 8.69 -16.66 -19.58
C PHE A 35 9.40 -18.02 -19.44
N ILE A 36 9.00 -18.80 -18.42
CA ILE A 36 9.49 -20.17 -18.25
C ILE A 36 8.63 -21.13 -19.09
N THR A 37 9.28 -22.15 -19.64
CA THR A 37 8.57 -23.22 -20.36
C THR A 37 7.94 -24.20 -19.37
N ALA A 38 6.63 -24.40 -19.48
CA ALA A 38 5.88 -25.36 -18.65
C ALA A 38 6.33 -26.81 -18.92
N GLU A 39 6.39 -27.65 -17.88
CA GLU A 39 6.56 -29.11 -18.06
C GLU A 39 5.34 -29.73 -18.77
N ARG A 40 4.15 -29.19 -18.48
CA ARG A 40 2.88 -29.57 -19.09
C ARG A 40 2.11 -28.31 -19.44
N SER A 41 1.80 -28.13 -20.72
CA SER A 41 1.02 -27.00 -21.20
C SER A 41 -0.19 -27.46 -21.98
N THR A 42 -1.37 -27.03 -21.56
CA THR A 42 -2.62 -27.26 -22.29
C THR A 42 -2.71 -26.32 -23.50
N PRO A 43 -3.57 -26.60 -24.50
CA PRO A 43 -3.80 -25.69 -25.61
C PRO A 43 -4.24 -24.28 -25.16
N ARG A 44 -5.11 -24.20 -24.15
CA ARG A 44 -5.59 -22.93 -23.58
C ARG A 44 -4.47 -22.14 -22.93
N LEU A 45 -3.64 -22.78 -22.12
CA LEU A 45 -2.49 -22.14 -21.50
C LEU A 45 -1.49 -21.63 -22.53
N ARG A 46 -1.18 -22.41 -23.58
CA ARG A 46 -0.32 -21.95 -24.70
C ARG A 46 -0.90 -20.72 -25.39
N CYS A 47 -2.20 -20.73 -25.66
CA CYS A 47 -2.90 -19.60 -26.29
C CYS A 47 -2.82 -18.33 -25.41
N PHE A 48 -3.13 -18.47 -24.12
CA PHE A 48 -3.05 -17.38 -23.15
C PHE A 48 -1.63 -16.82 -23.05
N THR A 49 -0.62 -17.67 -22.89
CA THR A 49 0.78 -17.25 -22.77
C THR A 49 1.27 -16.55 -24.04
N ALA A 50 0.95 -17.09 -25.23
CA ALA A 50 1.30 -16.45 -26.50
C ALA A 50 0.64 -15.06 -26.64
N SER A 51 -0.63 -14.95 -26.24
CA SER A 51 -1.36 -13.67 -26.24
C SER A 51 -0.77 -12.67 -25.25
N LEU A 52 -0.37 -13.12 -24.04
CA LEU A 52 0.30 -12.27 -23.05
C LEU A 52 1.66 -11.78 -23.55
N MET A 53 2.46 -12.65 -24.19
CA MET A 53 3.72 -12.26 -24.82
C MET A 53 3.51 -11.23 -25.93
N ASN A 54 2.50 -11.44 -26.79
CA ASN A 54 2.14 -10.50 -27.84
C ASN A 54 1.69 -9.14 -27.27
N ALA A 55 0.87 -9.15 -26.23
CA ALA A 55 0.47 -7.93 -25.53
C ALA A 55 1.67 -7.19 -24.93
N CYS A 56 2.64 -7.90 -24.35
CA CYS A 56 3.90 -7.31 -23.89
C CYS A 56 4.67 -6.65 -25.05
N GLY A 57 4.75 -7.32 -26.21
CA GLY A 57 5.39 -6.78 -27.41
C GLY A 57 4.72 -5.51 -27.93
N ILE A 58 3.39 -5.49 -28.03
CA ILE A 58 2.60 -4.30 -28.43
C ILE A 58 2.84 -3.13 -27.47
N LEU A 59 2.94 -3.41 -26.18
CA LEU A 59 3.18 -2.38 -25.16
C LEU A 59 4.65 -1.91 -25.12
N GLY A 60 5.58 -2.60 -25.78
CA GLY A 60 7.01 -2.32 -25.70
C GLY A 60 7.63 -2.74 -24.36
N ILE A 61 7.03 -3.71 -23.66
CA ILE A 61 7.60 -4.33 -22.47
C ILE A 61 8.74 -5.26 -22.91
N ARG A 62 9.88 -5.19 -22.22
CA ARG A 62 11.05 -5.98 -22.58
C ARG A 62 10.86 -7.44 -22.16
N VAL A 63 10.72 -8.33 -23.14
CA VAL A 63 10.70 -9.78 -22.93
C VAL A 63 12.10 -10.33 -23.18
N VAL A 64 12.69 -10.94 -22.15
CA VAL A 64 14.08 -11.43 -22.17
C VAL A 64 14.13 -12.96 -22.24
N ASP A 65 15.15 -13.48 -22.92
CA ASP A 65 15.42 -14.92 -22.91
C ASP A 65 16.06 -15.37 -21.59
N ARG A 66 16.36 -16.67 -21.49
CA ARG A 66 16.93 -17.25 -20.27
C ARG A 66 18.35 -16.74 -19.99
N ASP A 67 19.17 -16.61 -21.03
CA ASP A 67 20.59 -16.27 -20.89
C ASP A 67 20.74 -14.80 -20.45
N GLU A 68 19.81 -13.96 -20.87
CA GLU A 68 19.70 -12.58 -20.40
C GLU A 68 19.06 -12.47 -19.01
N ALA A 69 18.05 -13.29 -18.70
CA ALA A 69 17.36 -13.28 -17.40
C ALA A 69 18.21 -13.80 -16.24
N VAL A 70 19.15 -14.72 -16.51
CA VAL A 70 19.90 -15.47 -15.51
C VAL A 70 21.35 -14.98 -15.43
N GLY A 71 21.89 -14.91 -14.22
CA GLY A 71 23.28 -14.57 -13.93
C GLY A 71 24.22 -15.77 -14.05
N PRO A 72 25.54 -15.56 -13.90
CA PRO A 72 26.55 -16.63 -13.99
C PRO A 72 26.38 -17.76 -12.96
N ASP A 73 25.69 -17.48 -11.84
CA ASP A 73 25.39 -18.42 -10.77
C ASP A 73 24.12 -19.26 -11.04
N GLY A 74 23.49 -19.09 -12.19
CA GLY A 74 22.25 -19.77 -12.55
C GLY A 74 21.01 -19.18 -11.87
N LYS A 75 21.12 -18.03 -11.20
CA LYS A 75 19.99 -17.33 -10.55
C LYS A 75 19.46 -16.18 -11.40
N LEU A 76 18.19 -15.84 -11.23
CA LEU A 76 17.56 -14.69 -11.87
C LEU A 76 18.27 -13.40 -11.44
N LYS A 77 18.54 -12.52 -12.41
CA LYS A 77 19.00 -11.16 -12.12
C LYS A 77 17.90 -10.39 -11.38
N PRO A 78 18.26 -9.50 -10.43
CA PRO A 78 17.30 -8.63 -9.77
C PRO A 78 16.47 -7.80 -10.77
N GLY A 79 15.19 -7.61 -10.46
CA GLY A 79 14.26 -6.81 -11.27
C GLY A 79 13.60 -7.56 -12.45
N ILE A 80 13.97 -8.82 -12.70
CA ILE A 80 13.30 -9.64 -13.72
C ILE A 80 12.02 -10.25 -13.13
N VAL A 81 10.88 -9.98 -13.78
CA VAL A 81 9.61 -10.65 -13.49
C VAL A 81 9.55 -11.98 -14.23
N VAL A 82 9.09 -13.02 -13.56
CA VAL A 82 9.01 -14.37 -14.12
C VAL A 82 7.56 -14.81 -14.27
N ILE A 83 7.18 -15.21 -15.48
CA ILE A 83 5.90 -15.85 -15.76
C ILE A 83 6.10 -17.36 -15.87
N ALA A 84 5.45 -18.11 -14.98
CA ALA A 84 5.53 -19.55 -14.85
C ALA A 84 4.18 -20.18 -15.18
N PRO A 85 3.90 -20.47 -16.47
CA PRO A 85 2.66 -21.10 -16.88
C PRO A 85 2.64 -22.60 -16.54
N GLY A 86 1.51 -23.07 -16.02
CA GLY A 86 1.24 -24.48 -15.78
C GLY A 86 1.72 -24.97 -14.42
N ASN A 87 1.93 -26.28 -14.33
CA ASN A 87 2.36 -26.94 -13.11
C ASN A 87 3.83 -27.36 -13.22
N PHE A 88 4.57 -27.18 -12.14
CA PHE A 88 5.98 -27.54 -12.03
C PHE A 88 6.18 -28.57 -10.92
N SER A 89 7.11 -29.49 -11.16
CA SER A 89 7.67 -30.32 -10.11
C SER A 89 8.51 -29.48 -9.15
N ASP A 90 8.70 -29.96 -7.92
CA ASP A 90 9.38 -29.19 -6.87
C ASP A 90 10.76 -28.69 -7.28
N LYS A 91 11.54 -29.47 -8.05
CA LYS A 91 12.88 -29.06 -8.52
C LYS A 91 12.84 -27.92 -9.55
N ASN A 92 11.73 -27.76 -10.24
CA ASN A 92 11.58 -26.85 -11.39
C ASN A 92 10.70 -25.64 -11.08
N LEU A 93 10.26 -25.44 -9.83
CA LEU A 93 9.54 -24.24 -9.43
C LEU A 93 10.40 -22.99 -9.71
N ALA A 94 9.77 -21.95 -10.25
CA ALA A 94 10.43 -20.69 -10.60
C ALA A 94 11.18 -20.06 -9.41
N ILE A 95 10.68 -20.26 -8.19
CA ILE A 95 11.33 -19.78 -6.97
C ILE A 95 12.75 -20.30 -6.79
N ASN A 96 13.07 -21.49 -7.30
CA ASN A 96 14.39 -22.07 -7.19
C ASN A 96 15.42 -21.35 -8.07
N LEU A 97 14.96 -20.57 -9.05
CA LEU A 97 15.80 -19.70 -9.86
C LEU A 97 16.02 -18.35 -9.20
N ALA A 98 15.19 -17.92 -8.24
CA ALA A 98 15.39 -16.65 -7.56
C ALA A 98 16.53 -16.74 -6.53
N GLY A 99 17.36 -15.69 -6.46
CA GLY A 99 18.34 -15.53 -5.37
C GLY A 99 17.66 -15.09 -4.07
N THR A 100 16.62 -14.26 -4.19
CA THR A 100 15.77 -13.79 -3.10
C THR A 100 14.38 -13.50 -3.63
N LEU A 101 13.37 -13.63 -2.77
CA LEU A 101 11.99 -13.29 -3.10
C LEU A 101 11.77 -11.77 -3.23
N TYR A 102 12.66 -10.95 -2.69
CA TYR A 102 12.51 -9.49 -2.68
C TYR A 102 12.89 -8.80 -3.99
N ASP A 103 13.57 -9.51 -4.89
CA ASP A 103 14.15 -8.90 -6.09
C ASP A 103 13.43 -9.35 -7.37
N ASN A 104 12.59 -10.38 -7.30
CA ASN A 104 11.92 -10.98 -8.46
C ASN A 104 10.45 -11.30 -8.13
N ILE A 105 9.53 -10.70 -8.88
CA ILE A 105 8.12 -11.08 -8.86
C ILE A 105 7.96 -12.36 -9.69
N ILE A 106 7.26 -13.34 -9.12
CA ILE A 106 6.95 -14.61 -9.77
C ILE A 106 5.43 -14.68 -9.94
N VAL A 107 5.00 -14.97 -11.17
CA VAL A 107 3.60 -15.07 -11.57
C VAL A 107 3.31 -16.50 -11.99
N GLY A 108 2.43 -17.19 -11.26
CA GLY A 108 1.88 -18.48 -11.68
C GLY A 108 0.73 -18.27 -12.66
N VAL A 109 0.65 -19.06 -13.74
CA VAL A 109 -0.52 -19.06 -14.64
C VAL A 109 -1.13 -20.45 -14.66
N HIS A 110 -2.38 -20.57 -14.20
CA HIS A 110 -3.07 -21.83 -13.97
C HIS A 110 -4.24 -21.99 -14.93
N ASP A 111 -4.35 -23.17 -15.56
CA ASP A 111 -5.49 -23.54 -16.41
C ASP A 111 -6.58 -24.21 -15.57
N GLU A 112 -7.14 -23.45 -14.65
CA GLU A 112 -8.20 -23.86 -13.72
C GLU A 112 -8.95 -22.61 -13.23
N PRO A 113 -10.21 -22.73 -12.74
CA PRO A 113 -10.89 -21.61 -12.12
C PRO A 113 -10.16 -21.13 -10.85
N PRO A 114 -10.24 -19.83 -10.50
CA PRO A 114 -9.69 -19.34 -9.25
C PRO A 114 -10.39 -19.99 -8.05
N PRO A 115 -9.73 -20.10 -6.88
CA PRO A 115 -10.31 -20.67 -5.65
C PRO A 115 -11.33 -19.72 -4.99
N LEU A 116 -12.27 -19.23 -5.79
CA LEU A 116 -13.27 -18.23 -5.46
C LEU A 116 -14.66 -18.85 -5.64
N THR A 117 -15.10 -19.66 -4.69
CA THR A 117 -16.47 -20.19 -4.76
C THR A 117 -17.47 -19.09 -4.38
N GLY A 118 -18.65 -19.08 -5.02
CA GLY A 118 -19.70 -18.08 -4.73
C GLY A 118 -20.25 -18.17 -3.31
N ILE A 119 -20.11 -19.32 -2.65
CA ILE A 119 -20.63 -19.60 -1.29
C ILE A 119 -19.61 -19.19 -0.21
N SER A 120 -18.33 -19.08 -0.55
CA SER A 120 -17.28 -18.71 0.40
C SER A 120 -17.38 -17.26 0.86
N SER A 121 -17.17 -17.06 2.16
CA SER A 121 -16.92 -15.77 2.77
C SER A 121 -15.69 -15.10 2.15
N PRO A 122 -15.56 -13.75 2.25
CA PRO A 122 -14.38 -13.03 1.79
C PRO A 122 -13.07 -13.55 2.39
N GLN A 123 -13.07 -13.93 3.68
CA GLN A 123 -11.90 -14.49 4.36
C GLN A 123 -11.51 -15.86 3.78
N GLU A 124 -12.47 -16.76 3.55
CA GLU A 124 -12.18 -18.07 2.93
C GLU A 124 -11.63 -17.94 1.52
N LYS A 125 -12.14 -16.98 0.73
CA LYS A 125 -11.63 -16.66 -0.61
C LYS A 125 -10.17 -16.22 -0.56
N LEU A 126 -9.84 -15.33 0.37
CA LEU A 126 -8.47 -14.86 0.58
C LEU A 126 -7.56 -16.01 1.00
N ASP A 127 -7.97 -16.82 1.98
CA ASP A 127 -7.18 -17.95 2.48
C ASP A 127 -6.93 -18.97 1.36
N GLY A 128 -7.92 -19.22 0.50
CA GLY A 128 -7.78 -20.06 -0.69
C GLY A 128 -6.74 -19.53 -1.68
N ILE A 129 -6.77 -18.22 -1.96
CA ILE A 129 -5.76 -17.55 -2.81
C ILE A 129 -4.37 -17.70 -2.19
N VAL A 130 -4.21 -17.34 -0.92
CA VAL A 130 -2.91 -17.35 -0.22
C VAL A 130 -2.34 -18.76 -0.14
N ARG A 131 -3.19 -19.76 0.12
CA ARG A 131 -2.79 -21.17 0.12
C ARG A 131 -2.21 -21.59 -1.21
N LYS A 132 -2.87 -21.23 -2.33
CA LYS A 132 -2.35 -21.54 -3.67
C LYS A 132 -1.03 -20.80 -3.97
N LEU A 133 -0.94 -19.52 -3.62
CA LEU A 133 0.29 -18.73 -3.78
C LEU A 133 1.47 -19.32 -3.00
N ALA A 134 1.23 -19.75 -1.75
CA ALA A 134 2.23 -20.41 -0.92
C ALA A 134 2.62 -21.80 -1.45
N TRP A 135 1.66 -22.57 -1.96
CA TRP A 135 1.92 -23.88 -2.54
C TRP A 135 2.78 -23.81 -3.80
N ASP A 136 2.48 -22.88 -4.71
CA ASP A 136 3.21 -22.72 -5.97
C ASP A 136 4.41 -21.76 -5.86
N MET A 137 4.62 -21.16 -4.69
CA MET A 137 5.73 -20.24 -4.38
C MET A 137 5.76 -19.03 -5.34
N VAL A 138 4.59 -18.44 -5.58
CA VAL A 138 4.40 -17.29 -6.48
C VAL A 138 3.79 -16.10 -5.74
N HIS A 139 3.98 -14.89 -6.27
CA HIS A 139 3.45 -13.65 -5.69
C HIS A 139 2.07 -13.29 -6.24
N ILE A 140 1.82 -13.66 -7.49
CA ILE A 140 0.61 -13.41 -8.23
C ILE A 140 0.20 -14.71 -8.93
N SER A 141 -1.07 -15.05 -8.86
CA SER A 141 -1.66 -16.16 -9.63
C SER A 141 -2.62 -15.60 -10.66
N ILE A 142 -2.49 -16.07 -11.89
CA ILE A 142 -3.43 -15.83 -12.97
C ILE A 142 -4.17 -17.14 -13.24
N TYR A 143 -5.48 -17.14 -13.13
CA TYR A 143 -6.34 -18.29 -13.41
C TYR A 143 -7.02 -18.08 -14.74
N VAL A 144 -6.97 -19.08 -15.62
CA VAL A 144 -7.49 -19.00 -16.99
C VAL A 144 -8.59 -20.03 -17.17
N THR A 145 -9.74 -19.59 -17.65
CA THR A 145 -10.88 -20.44 -17.99
C THR A 145 -11.22 -20.33 -19.48
N ALA A 146 -12.29 -20.99 -19.93
CA ALA A 146 -12.71 -20.93 -21.33
C ALA A 146 -13.10 -19.51 -21.76
N ASP A 147 -13.66 -18.73 -20.83
CA ASP A 147 -14.35 -17.48 -21.13
C ASP A 147 -13.85 -16.29 -20.30
N SER A 148 -12.88 -16.50 -19.42
CA SER A 148 -12.35 -15.47 -18.53
C SER A 148 -10.93 -15.75 -18.05
N TRP A 149 -10.29 -14.74 -17.51
CA TRP A 149 -9.10 -14.91 -16.69
C TRP A 149 -9.12 -13.98 -15.47
N THR A 150 -8.50 -14.42 -14.38
CA THR A 150 -8.56 -13.73 -13.08
C THR A 150 -7.16 -13.60 -12.49
N VAL A 151 -6.79 -12.39 -12.10
CA VAL A 151 -5.56 -12.07 -11.36
C VAL A 151 -5.86 -12.07 -9.87
N CYS A 152 -5.12 -12.87 -9.11
CA CYS A 152 -5.16 -12.91 -7.65
C CYS A 152 -3.78 -12.58 -7.08
N THR A 153 -3.75 -11.81 -6.00
CA THR A 153 -2.51 -11.31 -5.37
C THR A 153 -2.46 -11.64 -3.89
N MET A 154 -1.25 -11.70 -3.31
CA MET A 154 -1.07 -11.98 -1.88
C MET A 154 -1.73 -10.96 -0.94
N ASN A 155 -1.97 -9.73 -1.39
CA ASN A 155 -2.67 -8.70 -0.61
C ASN A 155 -4.19 -8.71 -0.85
N GLY A 156 -4.76 -9.83 -1.29
CA GLY A 156 -6.21 -9.99 -1.44
C GLY A 156 -6.84 -9.27 -2.63
N GLY A 157 -6.04 -8.66 -3.51
CA GLY A 157 -6.54 -8.08 -4.75
C GLY A 157 -6.97 -9.17 -5.74
N VAL A 158 -8.21 -9.07 -6.23
CA VAL A 158 -8.81 -9.96 -7.23
C VAL A 158 -9.35 -9.12 -8.38
N VAL A 159 -8.95 -9.44 -9.61
CA VAL A 159 -9.41 -8.76 -10.83
C VAL A 159 -9.78 -9.79 -11.87
N ALA A 160 -11.03 -9.80 -12.33
CA ALA A 160 -11.52 -10.69 -13.37
C ALA A 160 -11.67 -9.95 -14.69
N PHE A 161 -11.38 -10.64 -15.79
CA PHE A 161 -11.49 -10.15 -17.15
C PHE A 161 -12.29 -11.13 -17.99
N GLU A 162 -13.10 -10.61 -18.90
CA GLU A 162 -13.83 -11.41 -19.88
C GLU A 162 -12.91 -11.81 -21.04
N GLY A 163 -13.18 -12.97 -21.63
CA GLY A 163 -12.37 -13.58 -22.68
C GLY A 163 -11.25 -14.45 -22.13
N SER A 164 -10.78 -15.41 -22.93
CA SER A 164 -9.71 -16.35 -22.56
C SER A 164 -8.29 -15.83 -22.85
N CYS A 165 -8.15 -14.61 -23.38
CA CYS A 165 -6.86 -14.04 -23.77
C CYS A 165 -6.73 -12.59 -23.26
N PRO A 166 -5.56 -12.20 -22.75
CA PRO A 166 -5.35 -10.84 -22.25
C PRO A 166 -5.22 -9.84 -23.39
N LEU A 167 -5.92 -8.72 -23.31
CA LEU A 167 -5.74 -7.60 -24.23
C LEU A 167 -4.58 -6.70 -23.78
N PRO A 168 -3.89 -5.99 -24.70
CA PRO A 168 -2.86 -5.01 -24.31
C PRO A 168 -3.37 -3.97 -23.31
N SER A 169 -4.63 -3.56 -23.41
CA SER A 169 -5.26 -2.64 -22.45
C SER A 169 -5.33 -3.21 -21.03
N ASP A 170 -5.61 -4.50 -20.89
CA ASP A 170 -5.77 -5.17 -19.60
C ASP A 170 -4.41 -5.33 -18.92
N VAL A 171 -3.41 -5.74 -19.72
CA VAL A 171 -2.02 -5.84 -19.29
C VAL A 171 -1.51 -4.49 -18.83
N GLN A 172 -1.75 -3.43 -19.62
CA GLN A 172 -1.32 -2.07 -19.28
C GLN A 172 -1.99 -1.56 -18.01
N LYS A 173 -3.31 -1.68 -17.89
CA LYS A 173 -4.06 -1.10 -16.77
C LYS A 173 -3.86 -1.85 -15.47
N THR A 174 -3.66 -3.17 -15.51
CA THR A 174 -3.67 -4.01 -14.30
C THR A 174 -2.35 -4.71 -14.05
N LEU A 175 -1.78 -5.40 -15.03
CA LEU A 175 -0.58 -6.20 -14.80
C LEU A 175 0.67 -5.32 -14.68
N VAL A 176 0.89 -4.35 -15.55
CA VAL A 176 2.09 -3.49 -15.50
C VAL A 176 2.30 -2.87 -14.11
N PRO A 177 1.29 -2.23 -13.47
CA PRO A 177 1.46 -1.68 -12.12
C PRO A 177 1.78 -2.75 -11.08
N LYS A 178 1.11 -3.90 -11.13
CA LYS A 178 1.31 -5.01 -10.17
C LYS A 178 2.64 -5.73 -10.35
N LEU A 179 3.17 -5.77 -11.56
CA LEU A 179 4.45 -6.40 -11.90
C LEU A 179 5.65 -5.47 -11.70
N THR A 180 5.42 -4.17 -11.48
CA THR A 180 6.50 -3.20 -11.23
C THR A 180 6.61 -2.85 -9.75
N ALA A 181 5.49 -2.78 -9.04
CA ALA A 181 5.45 -2.35 -7.65
C ALA A 181 5.29 -3.57 -6.71
N GLN A 182 6.41 -4.21 -6.37
CA GLN A 182 6.40 -5.38 -5.49
C GLN A 182 6.14 -5.00 -4.02
N VAL A 183 5.32 -5.82 -3.35
CA VAL A 183 5.19 -5.79 -1.88
C VAL A 183 6.47 -6.31 -1.26
N VAL A 184 7.20 -5.45 -0.55
CA VAL A 184 8.38 -5.82 0.23
C VAL A 184 8.16 -5.39 1.68
N PRO A 185 8.24 -6.29 2.67
CA PRO A 185 8.19 -5.89 4.06
C PRO A 185 9.33 -4.91 4.37
N PRO A 186 9.10 -3.86 5.18
CA PRO A 186 10.17 -2.98 5.63
C PRO A 186 11.30 -3.80 6.26
N LYS A 187 12.54 -3.62 5.77
CA LYS A 187 13.70 -4.31 6.36
C LYS A 187 14.07 -3.60 7.65
N SER A 188 14.62 -4.33 8.62
CA SER A 188 15.13 -3.72 9.85
C SER A 188 16.22 -2.68 9.60
N SER A 189 16.97 -2.81 8.50
CA SER A 189 17.97 -1.82 8.07
C SER A 189 17.37 -0.47 7.66
N ASP A 190 16.08 -0.46 7.30
CA ASP A 190 15.39 0.71 6.79
C ASP A 190 14.68 1.47 7.92
N LEU A 191 14.76 0.95 9.16
CA LEU A 191 14.01 1.41 10.31
C LEU A 191 14.93 1.72 11.49
N ASP A 192 14.68 2.85 12.15
CA ASP A 192 15.22 3.11 13.48
C ASP A 192 14.38 2.39 14.52
N LEU A 193 14.92 1.35 15.15
CA LEU A 193 14.19 0.54 16.13
C LEU A 193 14.32 1.13 17.54
N ARG A 194 13.19 1.33 18.22
CA ARG A 194 13.12 1.75 19.64
C ARG A 194 12.25 0.78 20.44
N PRO A 195 12.78 -0.41 20.78
CA PRO A 195 12.02 -1.39 21.55
C PRO A 195 11.73 -0.86 22.95
N GLY A 196 10.51 -1.08 23.43
CA GLY A 196 10.10 -0.76 24.80
C GLY A 196 9.87 0.72 25.10
N ALA A 197 9.97 1.60 24.10
CA ALA A 197 9.86 3.04 24.31
C ALA A 197 8.43 3.59 24.17
N LEU A 198 7.44 2.75 23.81
CA LEU A 198 6.03 3.15 23.79
C LEU A 198 5.41 2.94 25.18
N LEU A 199 5.06 4.04 25.84
CA LEU A 199 4.40 4.05 27.15
C LEU A 199 2.90 3.77 27.01
N THR A 200 2.49 2.51 27.16
CA THR A 200 1.09 2.09 26.98
C THR A 200 0.17 2.47 28.14
N GLY A 201 0.72 2.78 29.33
CA GLY A 201 -0.05 3.09 30.54
C GLY A 201 -0.47 4.55 30.74
N SER A 202 -0.21 5.44 29.78
CA SER A 202 -0.68 6.84 29.88
C SER A 202 -2.21 6.96 29.66
N PRO A 203 -2.91 7.90 30.31
CA PRO A 203 -4.36 8.10 30.11
C PRO A 203 -4.76 8.33 28.63
N GLU A 204 -3.91 9.01 27.87
CA GLU A 204 -4.07 9.26 26.44
C GLU A 204 -4.01 7.94 25.66
N MET A 205 -3.02 7.10 25.93
CA MET A 205 -2.88 5.78 25.29
C MET A 205 -4.00 4.83 25.69
N GLU A 206 -4.48 4.88 26.93
CA GLU A 206 -5.65 4.08 27.33
C GLU A 206 -6.92 4.48 26.57
N THR A 207 -7.12 5.78 26.33
CA THR A 207 -8.26 6.28 25.55
C THR A 207 -8.17 5.82 24.10
N LEU A 208 -6.98 5.92 23.51
CA LEU A 208 -6.70 5.42 22.17
C LEU A 208 -6.93 3.90 22.11
N ALA A 209 -6.40 3.14 23.06
CA ALA A 209 -6.56 1.69 23.17
C ALA A 209 -8.04 1.28 23.22
N ARG A 210 -8.88 2.03 23.94
CA ARG A 210 -10.33 1.80 23.98
C ARG A 210 -10.98 2.01 22.61
N ASP A 211 -10.63 3.07 21.89
CA ASP A 211 -11.13 3.34 20.53
C ASP A 211 -10.75 2.21 19.55
N PHE A 212 -9.50 1.75 19.58
CA PHE A 212 -9.03 0.60 18.80
C PHE A 212 -9.82 -0.68 19.12
N ALA A 213 -9.97 -1.02 20.41
CA ALA A 213 -10.67 -2.23 20.83
C ALA A 213 -12.16 -2.20 20.47
N ARG A 214 -12.81 -1.03 20.54
CA ARG A 214 -14.22 -0.87 20.14
C ARG A 214 -14.39 -0.95 18.63
N ALA A 215 -13.54 -0.27 17.87
CA ALA A 215 -13.52 -0.36 16.41
C ALA A 215 -13.35 -1.82 15.96
N GLY A 216 -12.37 -2.54 16.53
CA GLY A 216 -12.13 -3.96 16.20
C GLY A 216 -13.37 -4.83 16.38
N ARG A 217 -14.12 -4.65 17.48
CA ARG A 217 -15.39 -5.37 17.71
C ARG A 217 -16.46 -5.02 16.68
N LEU A 218 -16.58 -3.75 16.29
CA LEU A 218 -17.57 -3.34 15.29
C LEU A 218 -17.29 -3.94 13.91
N TRP A 219 -16.01 -4.18 13.58
CA TRP A 219 -15.61 -4.81 12.32
C TRP A 219 -15.69 -6.34 12.31
N GLU A 220 -15.95 -7.00 13.44
CA GLU A 220 -15.96 -8.47 13.54
C GLU A 220 -16.94 -9.16 12.59
N ASN A 221 -18.07 -8.50 12.31
CA ASN A 221 -19.12 -9.03 11.44
C ASN A 221 -19.16 -8.35 10.05
N ASN A 222 -18.08 -7.70 9.65
CA ASN A 222 -18.01 -6.98 8.38
C ASN A 222 -17.20 -7.77 7.34
N ASP A 223 -17.78 -7.92 6.15
CA ASP A 223 -17.22 -8.71 5.03
C ASP A 223 -16.01 -8.05 4.34
N TYR A 224 -15.75 -6.77 4.59
CA TYR A 224 -14.66 -6.02 4.00
C TYR A 224 -13.35 -6.07 4.83
N LEU A 225 -13.43 -6.25 6.15
CA LEU A 225 -12.23 -6.40 6.98
C LEU A 225 -11.77 -7.86 7.01
N LEU A 226 -10.91 -8.18 6.06
CA LEU A 226 -10.10 -9.38 6.11
C LEU A 226 -9.14 -9.29 7.31
N THR A 227 -9.06 -10.33 8.14
CA THR A 227 -8.38 -10.24 9.43
C THR A 227 -6.95 -10.77 9.36
N HIS A 228 -6.81 -12.07 9.16
CA HIS A 228 -5.53 -12.76 9.24
C HIS A 228 -5.55 -14.11 8.51
N THR A 229 -4.54 -14.36 7.69
CA THR A 229 -4.24 -15.71 7.16
C THR A 229 -3.04 -16.28 7.90
N SER A 230 -3.27 -17.32 8.71
CA SER A 230 -2.22 -17.97 9.51
C SER A 230 -1.27 -18.79 8.63
N ARG A 231 0.04 -18.64 8.86
CA ARG A 231 1.10 -19.42 8.20
C ARG A 231 1.01 -20.91 8.55
N GLU A 232 0.48 -21.24 9.73
CA GLU A 232 0.31 -22.62 10.19
C GLU A 232 -0.84 -23.33 9.48
N GLY A 233 -1.85 -22.58 9.02
CA GLY A 233 -2.98 -23.09 8.24
C GLY A 233 -2.73 -23.20 6.74
N LEU A 234 -1.50 -22.96 6.27
CA LEU A 234 -1.13 -23.07 4.87
C LEU A 234 -0.52 -24.44 4.55
N ASP A 235 -0.87 -24.95 3.38
CA ASP A 235 -0.26 -26.15 2.81
C ASP A 235 1.04 -25.80 2.09
N TYR A 236 2.09 -26.58 2.36
CA TYR A 236 3.38 -26.42 1.71
C TYR A 236 3.79 -27.73 1.06
N ARG A 237 4.39 -27.64 -0.13
CA ARG A 237 4.95 -28.80 -0.82
C ARG A 237 5.99 -29.54 0.03
N THR A 238 6.86 -28.78 0.71
CA THR A 238 7.92 -29.34 1.56
C THR A 238 8.22 -28.44 2.77
N PRO A 239 8.88 -28.97 3.82
CA PRO A 239 9.39 -28.16 4.93
C PRO A 239 10.38 -27.07 4.49
N PHE A 240 11.08 -27.25 3.36
CA PHE A 240 11.97 -26.25 2.80
C PHE A 240 11.19 -25.01 2.31
N TYR A 241 10.11 -25.20 1.56
CA TYR A 241 9.27 -24.10 1.10
C TYR A 241 8.56 -23.39 2.24
N ARG A 242 8.14 -24.12 3.28
CA ARG A 242 7.64 -23.51 4.53
C ARG A 242 8.66 -22.55 5.16
N LYS A 243 9.95 -22.90 5.14
CA LYS A 243 11.03 -22.01 5.64
C LYS A 243 11.22 -20.79 4.73
N ILE A 244 11.11 -20.94 3.41
CA ILE A 244 11.19 -19.81 2.47
C ILE A 244 10.05 -18.82 2.74
N VAL A 245 8.80 -19.27 2.81
CA VAL A 245 7.64 -18.41 3.11
C VAL A 245 7.79 -17.73 4.46
N ALA A 246 8.23 -18.47 5.49
CA ALA A 246 8.50 -17.87 6.80
C ALA A 246 9.55 -16.75 6.73
N ARG A 247 10.62 -16.91 5.94
CA ARG A 247 11.63 -15.86 5.73
C ARG A 247 11.07 -14.67 4.95
N TYR A 248 10.31 -14.91 3.89
CA TYR A 248 9.68 -13.86 3.10
C TYR A 248 8.80 -12.95 3.95
N LEU A 249 8.00 -13.57 4.83
CA LEU A 249 7.14 -12.87 5.79
C LEU A 249 7.90 -12.34 7.02
N ASP A 250 9.23 -12.37 7.04
CA ASP A 250 10.09 -11.93 8.16
C ASP A 250 9.72 -12.58 9.51
N GLN A 251 9.51 -13.89 9.47
CA GLN A 251 9.15 -14.77 10.59
C GLN A 251 7.81 -14.45 11.28
N ARG A 252 6.94 -13.67 10.63
CA ARG A 252 5.57 -13.43 11.12
C ARG A 252 4.75 -14.74 11.18
N SER A 253 3.78 -14.78 12.09
CA SER A 253 2.83 -15.89 12.25
C SER A 253 1.87 -16.04 11.08
N GLY A 254 1.70 -15.00 10.26
CA GLY A 254 0.82 -14.99 9.10
C GLY A 254 0.80 -13.63 8.42
N MET A 255 -0.15 -13.43 7.52
CA MET A 255 -0.40 -12.16 6.85
C MET A 255 -1.66 -11.53 7.43
N SER A 256 -1.56 -10.24 7.77
CA SER A 256 -2.69 -9.45 8.26
C SER A 256 -3.12 -8.47 7.19
N TYR A 257 -4.43 -8.28 7.06
CA TYR A 257 -5.04 -7.49 6.00
C TYR A 257 -5.75 -6.29 6.61
N GLY A 258 -5.66 -5.12 5.97
CA GLY A 258 -6.19 -3.88 6.53
C GLY A 258 -5.34 -3.39 7.71
N PHE A 259 -5.75 -2.25 8.27
CA PHE A 259 -5.18 -1.72 9.51
C PHE A 259 -6.15 -0.76 10.20
N PHE A 260 -6.00 -0.67 11.52
CA PHE A 260 -6.43 0.50 12.28
C PHE A 260 -5.19 1.28 12.70
N ALA A 261 -5.27 2.60 12.57
CA ALA A 261 -4.22 3.52 12.90
C ALA A 261 -4.78 4.86 13.38
N ARG A 262 -4.02 5.53 14.22
CA ARG A 262 -4.30 6.87 14.75
C ARG A 262 -3.04 7.70 14.61
N GLN A 263 -3.07 8.72 13.77
CA GLN A 263 -2.10 9.80 13.83
C GLN A 263 -2.26 10.51 15.17
N LEU A 264 -1.16 10.65 15.89
CA LEU A 264 -1.13 11.41 17.15
C LEU A 264 -1.25 12.92 16.88
N PRO A 265 -1.63 13.72 17.89
CA PRO A 265 -1.76 15.17 17.75
C PRO A 265 -0.53 15.82 17.10
N CYS A 266 -0.76 16.65 16.08
CA CYS A 266 0.30 17.22 15.26
C CYS A 266 -0.01 18.68 14.93
N ALA A 267 0.60 19.60 15.68
CA ALA A 267 0.50 21.02 15.42
C ALA A 267 1.40 21.40 14.23
N VAL A 268 0.81 22.08 13.24
CA VAL A 268 1.53 22.49 12.01
C VAL A 268 1.50 24.01 11.87
N PRO A 269 2.60 24.66 11.46
CA PRO A 269 2.56 26.08 11.12
C PRO A 269 1.69 26.33 9.87
N ALA A 270 1.18 27.55 9.72
CA ALA A 270 0.53 27.95 8.47
C ALA A 270 1.55 27.95 7.32
N SER A 271 1.11 27.53 6.13
CA SER A 271 1.93 27.58 4.93
C SER A 271 2.22 29.03 4.51
N LEU A 272 3.39 29.28 3.91
CA LEU A 272 3.74 30.58 3.35
C LEU A 272 3.40 30.59 1.85
N PRO A 273 2.49 31.44 1.36
CA PRO A 273 2.26 31.60 -0.07
C PRO A 273 3.56 32.00 -0.78
N ALA A 274 3.92 31.30 -1.87
CA ALA A 274 5.18 31.52 -2.57
C ALA A 274 5.36 32.96 -3.09
N LYS A 275 4.24 33.61 -3.48
CA LYS A 275 4.24 35.01 -3.90
C LYS A 275 4.69 35.95 -2.78
N GLU A 276 4.26 35.70 -1.55
CA GLU A 276 4.66 36.48 -0.37
C GLU A 276 6.14 36.24 -0.02
N ALA A 277 6.67 35.07 -0.35
CA ALA A 277 8.09 34.74 -0.22
C ALA A 277 8.95 35.29 -1.38
N GLY A 278 8.37 36.01 -2.35
CA GLY A 278 9.09 36.52 -3.52
C GLY A 278 9.56 35.44 -4.51
N LEU A 279 8.94 34.26 -4.50
CA LEU A 279 9.28 33.16 -5.41
C LEU A 279 8.33 33.11 -6.60
N ALA A 280 8.90 33.17 -7.81
CA ALA A 280 8.18 33.02 -9.07
C ALA A 280 7.72 31.57 -9.28
N ALA A 281 6.52 31.39 -9.86
CA ALA A 281 5.94 30.07 -10.09
C ALA A 281 6.79 29.21 -11.02
N GLU A 282 7.38 29.82 -12.06
CA GLU A 282 8.24 29.13 -13.04
C GLU A 282 9.49 28.54 -12.39
N LYS A 283 9.99 29.19 -11.33
CA LYS A 283 11.14 28.70 -10.55
C LYS A 283 10.76 27.47 -9.73
N LEU A 284 9.54 27.45 -9.18
CA LEU A 284 9.05 26.32 -8.37
C LEU A 284 8.67 25.13 -9.25
N GLU A 285 8.09 25.36 -10.42
CA GLU A 285 7.76 24.30 -11.39
C GLU A 285 9.01 23.57 -11.91
N LYS A 286 10.13 24.28 -12.04
CA LYS A 286 11.42 23.71 -12.44
C LYS A 286 12.30 23.27 -11.28
N ASN A 287 11.81 23.36 -10.03
CA ASN A 287 12.63 23.05 -8.87
C ASN A 287 12.89 21.54 -8.77
N THR A 288 14.18 21.17 -8.83
CA THR A 288 14.65 19.80 -8.61
C THR A 288 15.22 19.59 -7.21
N THR A 289 15.35 20.66 -6.41
CA THR A 289 15.86 20.56 -5.04
C THR A 289 14.74 20.04 -4.14
N PRO A 290 14.96 18.97 -3.35
CA PRO A 290 13.91 18.37 -2.54
C PRO A 290 13.25 19.34 -1.55
N LEU A 291 14.05 20.19 -0.92
CA LEU A 291 13.61 21.18 0.07
C LEU A 291 14.23 22.54 -0.25
N LEU A 292 13.42 23.60 -0.18
CA LEU A 292 13.89 24.97 -0.29
C LEU A 292 14.28 25.49 1.09
N ARG A 293 15.47 26.07 1.20
CA ARG A 293 15.88 26.78 2.41
C ARG A 293 15.55 28.27 2.30
N ILE A 294 14.82 28.77 3.29
CA ILE A 294 14.53 30.21 3.46
C ILE A 294 14.88 30.56 4.90
N GLY A 295 15.99 31.29 5.07
CA GLY A 295 16.61 31.46 6.37
C GLY A 295 17.08 30.11 6.93
N GLU A 296 16.74 29.83 8.19
CA GLU A 296 17.10 28.57 8.87
C GLU A 296 16.07 27.45 8.65
N ARG A 297 14.93 27.75 8.02
CA ARG A 297 13.82 26.82 7.84
C ARG A 297 13.85 26.16 6.46
N SER A 298 13.35 24.93 6.40
CA SER A 298 13.26 24.14 5.17
C SER A 298 11.80 23.96 4.78
N PHE A 299 11.50 24.17 3.51
CA PHE A 299 10.14 24.15 2.98
C PHE A 299 10.02 23.19 1.80
N VAL A 300 8.86 22.55 1.70
CA VAL A 300 8.41 21.81 0.53
C VAL A 300 7.50 22.73 -0.28
N PRO A 301 7.79 22.98 -1.55
CA PRO A 301 6.82 23.60 -2.46
C PRO A 301 5.70 22.62 -2.79
N VAL A 302 4.46 23.04 -2.52
CA VAL A 302 3.24 22.30 -2.80
C VAL A 302 2.32 23.19 -3.64
N LYS A 303 1.90 22.72 -4.82
CA LYS A 303 0.89 23.42 -5.62
C LYS A 303 -0.49 22.89 -5.24
N ALA A 304 -1.36 23.78 -4.77
CA ALA A 304 -2.74 23.49 -4.43
C ALA A 304 -3.61 24.71 -4.76
N PHE A 305 -4.78 24.48 -5.34
CA PHE A 305 -5.77 25.50 -5.69
C PHE A 305 -5.16 26.64 -6.53
N ASP A 306 -4.39 26.25 -7.56
CA ASP A 306 -3.64 27.13 -8.47
C ASP A 306 -2.64 28.08 -7.79
N GLN A 307 -2.24 27.78 -6.55
CA GLN A 307 -1.27 28.56 -5.78
C GLN A 307 -0.14 27.67 -5.27
N TRP A 308 1.06 28.23 -5.25
CA TRP A 308 2.21 27.59 -4.63
C TRP A 308 2.27 27.95 -3.14
N HIS A 309 2.32 26.92 -2.30
CA HIS A 309 2.45 27.00 -0.86
C HIS A 309 3.80 26.41 -0.44
N LEU A 310 4.52 27.13 0.42
CA LEU A 310 5.73 26.65 1.06
C LEU A 310 5.35 26.08 2.41
N VAL A 311 5.43 24.75 2.51
CA VAL A 311 5.02 24.00 3.71
C VAL A 311 6.26 23.54 4.44
N GLU A 312 6.36 23.83 5.74
CA GLU A 312 7.42 23.28 6.58
C GLU A 312 7.04 21.84 6.95
N PRO A 313 7.83 20.83 6.56
CA PRO A 313 7.55 19.46 6.92
C PRO A 313 7.80 19.25 8.41
N VAL A 314 6.78 18.76 9.12
CA VAL A 314 6.89 18.41 10.55
C VAL A 314 6.95 16.89 10.71
N PRO A 315 7.60 16.38 11.78
CA PRO A 315 7.53 14.97 12.11
C PRO A 315 6.09 14.53 12.39
N VAL A 316 5.72 13.36 11.90
CA VAL A 316 4.40 12.75 12.18
C VAL A 316 4.58 11.43 12.90
N MET A 317 3.65 11.13 13.82
CA MET A 317 3.63 9.89 14.57
C MET A 317 2.25 9.23 14.45
N VAL A 318 2.23 7.93 14.26
CA VAL A 318 1.03 7.10 14.12
C VAL A 318 1.13 5.93 15.09
N VAL A 319 0.10 5.72 15.90
CA VAL A 319 -0.10 4.45 16.61
C VAL A 319 -0.93 3.54 15.72
N ALA A 320 -0.51 2.29 15.55
CA ALA A 320 -1.18 1.34 14.67
C ALA A 320 -1.20 -0.07 15.27
N THR A 321 -2.06 -0.91 14.71
CA THR A 321 -2.01 -2.36 14.93
C THR A 321 -0.74 -2.97 14.31
N ARG A 322 -0.03 -3.80 15.07
CA ARG A 322 1.16 -4.52 14.56
C ARG A 322 0.76 -5.55 13.51
N SER A 323 1.73 -5.94 12.68
CA SER A 323 1.53 -7.04 11.75
C SER A 323 1.31 -8.37 12.49
N GLY A 324 0.36 -9.19 12.02
CA GLY A 324 0.07 -10.50 12.58
C GLY A 324 -0.90 -10.54 13.76
N CYS A 325 -1.41 -9.39 14.25
CA CYS A 325 -2.43 -9.40 15.30
C CYS A 325 -3.84 -9.67 14.75
N MET A 326 -4.73 -10.10 15.64
CA MET A 326 -6.15 -10.32 15.35
C MET A 326 -6.92 -9.00 15.57
N LYS A 327 -7.20 -8.28 14.48
CA LYS A 327 -7.76 -6.91 14.53
C LYS A 327 -9.12 -6.79 15.20
N THR A 328 -9.89 -7.87 15.24
CA THR A 328 -11.20 -7.91 15.90
C THR A 328 -11.09 -8.10 17.41
N ARG A 329 -9.91 -8.49 17.91
CA ARG A 329 -9.61 -8.76 19.33
C ARG A 329 -8.20 -8.27 19.69
N ILE A 330 -8.01 -6.97 19.60
CA ILE A 330 -6.74 -6.30 19.88
C ILE A 330 -6.43 -6.38 21.37
N ASP A 331 -5.23 -6.82 21.71
CA ASP A 331 -4.62 -6.60 23.03
C ASP A 331 -3.79 -5.31 22.98
N PRO A 332 -4.23 -4.21 23.59
CA PRO A 332 -3.53 -2.94 23.47
C PRO A 332 -2.10 -2.94 24.03
N SER A 333 -1.82 -3.81 25.00
CA SER A 333 -0.49 -3.91 25.62
C SER A 333 0.53 -4.58 24.70
N ALA A 334 0.07 -5.41 23.75
CA ALA A 334 0.91 -6.20 22.88
C ALA A 334 0.80 -5.83 21.39
N ASP A 335 -0.37 -5.37 20.95
CA ASP A 335 -0.71 -5.23 19.55
C ASP A 335 -0.62 -3.80 19.01
N LEU A 336 -0.47 -2.80 19.88
CA LEU A 336 -0.29 -1.41 19.46
C LEU A 336 1.18 -1.06 19.40
N VAL A 337 1.59 -0.48 18.28
CA VAL A 337 2.96 -0.03 18.01
C VAL A 337 2.92 1.41 17.50
N ALA A 338 4.00 2.17 17.69
CA ALA A 338 4.10 3.52 17.15
C ALA A 338 5.12 3.58 16.01
N LEU A 339 4.79 4.39 15.01
CA LEU A 339 5.56 4.66 13.81
C LEU A 339 5.77 6.17 13.74
N ARG A 340 7.02 6.62 13.55
CA ARG A 340 7.35 8.04 13.36
C ARG A 340 8.02 8.23 12.01
N LEU A 341 7.61 9.24 11.25
CA LEU A 341 8.29 9.69 10.03
C LEU A 341 8.88 11.07 10.27
N GLU A 342 10.19 11.19 10.08
CA GLU A 342 10.93 12.45 10.18
C GLU A 342 12.05 12.47 9.11
N GLY A 343 12.03 13.46 8.22
CA GLY A 343 13.08 13.62 7.19
C GLY A 343 13.28 12.39 6.31
N GLY A 344 12.19 11.68 5.96
CA GLY A 344 12.26 10.44 5.17
C GLY A 344 12.77 9.22 5.93
N ARG A 345 12.98 9.30 7.24
CA ARG A 345 13.36 8.17 8.10
C ARG A 345 12.19 7.69 8.94
N VAL A 346 12.01 6.37 8.99
CA VAL A 346 10.95 5.73 9.79
C VAL A 346 11.55 5.18 11.08
N THR A 347 10.99 5.57 12.21
CA THR A 347 11.27 4.97 13.52
C THR A 347 10.13 4.03 13.91
N PHE A 348 10.45 2.80 14.31
CA PHE A 348 9.48 1.80 14.81
C PHE A 348 9.64 1.62 16.32
N ILE A 349 8.55 1.82 17.06
CA ILE A 349 8.54 1.88 18.53
C ILE A 349 7.57 0.83 19.06
N THR A 350 8.05 -0.06 19.93
CA THR A 350 7.22 -1.12 20.52
C THR A 350 6.86 -0.82 21.98
N PRO A 351 5.76 -1.40 22.50
CA PRO A 351 5.42 -1.36 23.92
C PRO A 351 6.56 -1.82 24.83
N GLU A 352 6.62 -1.22 26.01
CA GLU A 352 7.42 -1.70 27.14
C GLU A 352 6.93 -3.08 27.63
N GLY A 353 7.85 -3.93 28.09
CA GLY A 353 7.50 -5.19 28.75
C GLY A 353 6.95 -6.29 27.86
N LEU A 354 7.08 -6.19 26.54
CA LEU A 354 6.69 -7.27 25.62
C LEU A 354 7.43 -8.58 25.96
N PRO A 355 6.73 -9.71 26.10
CA PRO A 355 7.37 -11.02 26.20
C PRO A 355 8.27 -11.30 25.00
N GLU A 356 9.41 -11.96 25.21
CA GLU A 356 10.33 -12.33 24.12
C GLU A 356 9.69 -13.20 23.04
N SER A 357 8.60 -13.90 23.38
CA SER A 357 7.81 -14.70 22.44
C SER A 357 6.99 -13.86 21.44
N ILE A 358 6.79 -12.57 21.70
CA ILE A 358 6.03 -11.67 20.83
C ILE A 358 6.98 -10.96 19.87
N ILE A 359 7.02 -11.43 18.63
CA ILE A 359 7.76 -10.77 17.55
C ILE A 359 6.93 -9.60 17.01
N SER A 360 7.27 -8.38 17.44
CA SER A 360 6.65 -7.15 16.93
C SER A 360 7.32 -6.70 15.64
N ARG A 361 6.57 -6.74 14.53
CA ARG A 361 6.97 -6.19 13.23
C ARG A 361 6.00 -5.09 12.79
N PRO A 362 6.49 -4.05 12.11
CA PRO A 362 5.61 -3.06 11.51
C PRO A 362 4.72 -3.70 10.43
N SER A 363 3.57 -3.07 10.19
CA SER A 363 2.68 -3.43 9.08
C SER A 363 3.41 -3.25 7.73
N PHE A 364 3.01 -4.02 6.72
CA PHE A 364 3.44 -3.77 5.34
C PHE A 364 2.98 -2.38 4.88
N ASP A 365 1.85 -1.89 5.38
CA ASP A 365 1.26 -0.59 5.03
C ASP A 365 1.89 0.59 5.79
N THR A 366 3.05 0.39 6.42
CA THR A 366 3.73 1.40 7.24
C THR A 366 3.92 2.72 6.49
N LEU A 367 4.45 2.65 5.27
CA LEU A 367 4.73 3.84 4.50
C LEU A 367 3.43 4.55 4.06
N THR A 368 2.36 3.80 3.78
CA THR A 368 1.05 4.33 3.42
C THR A 368 0.38 5.03 4.60
N MET A 369 0.43 4.45 5.81
CA MET A 369 -0.05 5.10 7.04
C MET A 369 0.69 6.42 7.31
N LEU A 370 2.03 6.39 7.21
CA LEU A 370 2.87 7.57 7.43
C LEU A 370 2.67 8.62 6.34
N SER A 371 2.45 8.19 5.10
CA SER A 371 2.11 9.08 3.99
C SER A 371 0.78 9.80 4.23
N HIS A 372 -0.27 9.09 4.67
CA HIS A 372 -1.52 9.74 5.03
C HIS A 372 -1.34 10.73 6.20
N ALA A 373 -0.53 10.38 7.21
CA ALA A 373 -0.25 11.28 8.34
C ALA A 373 0.48 12.56 7.91
N LEU A 374 1.47 12.41 7.02
CA LEU A 374 2.22 13.53 6.44
C LEU A 374 1.32 14.36 5.51
N GLY A 375 0.49 13.72 4.69
CA GLY A 375 -0.48 14.41 3.85
C GLY A 375 -1.45 15.24 4.69
N ASN A 376 -1.96 14.71 5.81
CA ASN A 376 -2.78 15.46 6.76
C ASN A 376 -2.06 16.70 7.31
N SER A 377 -0.77 16.60 7.64
CA SER A 377 0.00 17.73 8.17
C SER A 377 0.23 18.81 7.10
N ILE A 378 0.51 18.40 5.86
CA ILE A 378 0.65 19.30 4.70
C ILE A 378 -0.65 20.05 4.41
N ILE A 379 -1.77 19.33 4.24
CA ILE A 379 -3.05 19.98 3.93
C ILE A 379 -3.54 20.84 5.09
N ALA A 380 -3.28 20.45 6.35
CA ALA A 380 -3.61 21.28 7.50
C ALA A 380 -2.80 22.58 7.50
N SER A 381 -1.52 22.54 7.15
CA SER A 381 -0.68 23.74 6.99
C SER A 381 -1.23 24.69 5.93
N ILE A 382 -1.67 24.16 4.78
CA ILE A 382 -2.27 24.94 3.69
C ILE A 382 -3.64 25.50 4.12
N MET A 383 -4.49 24.70 4.76
CA MET A 383 -5.80 25.13 5.26
C MET A 383 -5.68 26.24 6.30
N ARG A 384 -4.66 26.24 7.16
CA ARG A 384 -4.43 27.35 8.11
C ARG A 384 -4.24 28.70 7.40
N THR A 385 -3.74 28.69 6.17
CA THR A 385 -3.57 29.88 5.34
C THR A 385 -4.84 30.21 4.57
N LEU A 386 -5.42 29.23 3.86
CA LEU A 386 -6.53 29.47 2.92
C LEU A 386 -7.92 29.49 3.59
N ARG A 387 -8.10 28.75 4.68
CA ARG A 387 -9.37 28.51 5.38
C ARG A 387 -9.16 28.37 6.90
N PRO A 388 -8.69 29.42 7.60
CA PRO A 388 -8.37 29.35 9.02
C PRO A 388 -9.57 29.03 9.93
N SER A 389 -10.80 29.21 9.44
CA SER A 389 -12.03 28.87 10.17
C SER A 389 -12.40 27.38 10.11
N TRP A 390 -11.79 26.59 9.23
CA TRP A 390 -12.05 25.16 9.16
C TRP A 390 -11.45 24.43 10.35
N ARG A 391 -12.16 23.43 10.88
CA ARG A 391 -11.81 22.77 12.13
C ARG A 391 -10.69 21.75 11.97
N PHE A 392 -10.44 21.24 10.76
CA PHE A 392 -9.49 20.15 10.55
C PHE A 392 -8.08 20.42 11.10
N PRO A 393 -7.42 21.57 10.83
CA PRO A 393 -6.09 21.83 11.39
C PRO A 393 -6.07 21.90 12.92
N ARG A 394 -7.13 22.46 13.53
CA ARG A 394 -7.24 22.56 14.99
C ARG A 394 -7.42 21.18 15.62
N ILE A 395 -8.34 20.38 15.09
CA ILE A 395 -8.60 19.03 15.61
C ILE A 395 -7.40 18.11 15.37
N LEU A 396 -6.69 18.24 14.25
CA LEU A 396 -5.44 17.50 14.02
C LEU A 396 -4.38 17.82 15.09
N ALA A 397 -4.27 19.09 15.48
CA ALA A 397 -3.32 19.54 16.51
C ALA A 397 -3.71 19.10 17.93
N GLU A 398 -5.00 18.94 18.23
CA GLU A 398 -5.51 18.56 19.55
C GLU A 398 -5.63 17.04 19.71
N ASN A 399 -6.20 16.36 18.71
CA ASN A 399 -6.66 14.98 18.80
C ASN A 399 -5.97 14.05 17.79
N GLY A 400 -5.31 14.59 16.76
CA GLY A 400 -4.81 13.81 15.64
C GLY A 400 -5.91 13.37 14.67
N ALA A 401 -5.68 12.28 13.93
CA ALA A 401 -6.61 11.78 12.90
C ALA A 401 -6.69 10.25 12.90
N SER A 402 -7.86 9.68 12.68
CA SER A 402 -8.03 8.23 12.51
C SER A 402 -7.70 7.81 11.09
N MET A 403 -7.31 6.55 10.94
CA MET A 403 -7.06 5.89 9.66
C MET A 403 -7.53 4.44 9.75
N THR A 404 -8.44 4.05 8.87
CA THR A 404 -8.93 2.67 8.77
C THR A 404 -8.81 2.21 7.33
N HIS A 405 -8.20 1.05 7.13
CA HIS A 405 -8.04 0.39 5.83
C HIS A 405 -8.75 -0.97 5.81
N TRP A 406 -9.49 -1.24 4.75
CA TRP A 406 -10.17 -2.51 4.49
C TRP A 406 -10.13 -2.86 3.01
N HIS A 407 -10.57 -4.08 2.66
CA HIS A 407 -10.55 -4.58 1.29
C HIS A 407 -11.92 -4.42 0.65
N GLY A 408 -11.96 -3.93 -0.59
CA GLY A 408 -13.20 -3.53 -1.27
C GLY A 408 -13.47 -2.02 -1.19
N SER A 409 -14.64 -1.62 -1.69
CA SER A 409 -15.05 -0.22 -1.79
C SER A 409 -16.37 0.00 -1.07
N PRO A 410 -16.49 1.04 -0.22
CA PRO A 410 -17.77 1.39 0.37
C PRO A 410 -18.73 1.86 -0.72
N ASP A 411 -20.03 1.68 -0.51
CA ASP A 411 -21.04 2.36 -1.33
C ASP A 411 -20.84 3.88 -1.18
N ARG A 412 -20.91 4.61 -2.30
CA ARG A 412 -20.79 6.08 -2.33
C ARG A 412 -21.81 6.76 -1.43
N ASN A 413 -22.93 6.11 -1.16
CA ASN A 413 -23.97 6.61 -0.25
C ASN A 413 -23.56 6.63 1.22
N VAL A 414 -22.45 5.95 1.59
CA VAL A 414 -21.98 5.79 2.97
C VAL A 414 -20.88 6.82 3.32
N MET A 415 -20.57 7.74 2.40
CA MET A 415 -19.53 8.76 2.63
C MET A 415 -19.94 9.74 3.74
N PRO A 416 -19.16 9.87 4.83
CA PRO A 416 -19.46 10.85 5.87
C PRO A 416 -19.40 12.28 5.32
N GLU A 417 -20.25 13.16 5.85
CA GLU A 417 -20.25 14.57 5.46
C GLU A 417 -18.88 15.22 5.66
N GLY A 418 -18.41 15.93 4.62
CA GLY A 418 -17.13 16.64 4.61
C GLY A 418 -15.93 15.75 4.27
N TYR A 419 -16.15 14.49 3.89
CA TYR A 419 -15.13 13.60 3.37
C TYR A 419 -15.11 13.62 1.84
N PHE A 420 -13.91 13.64 1.27
CA PHE A 420 -13.68 13.75 -0.17
C PHE A 420 -12.99 12.52 -0.74
N LEU A 421 -13.42 12.06 -1.92
CA LEU A 421 -12.95 10.84 -2.55
C LEU A 421 -11.76 11.10 -3.47
N HIS A 422 -10.75 10.24 -3.45
CA HIS A 422 -9.64 10.27 -4.41
C HIS A 422 -9.09 8.87 -4.71
N GLY A 423 -8.16 8.79 -5.66
CA GLY A 423 -7.41 7.57 -5.99
C GLY A 423 -8.05 6.59 -6.96
N LEU A 424 -9.32 6.79 -7.34
CA LEU A 424 -10.06 5.94 -8.29
C LEU A 424 -9.34 5.69 -9.63
N HIS A 425 -8.51 6.63 -10.07
CA HIS A 425 -7.82 6.59 -11.36
C HIS A 425 -6.32 6.30 -11.23
N ASN A 426 -5.84 6.03 -10.02
CA ASN A 426 -4.44 5.68 -9.80
C ASN A 426 -4.12 4.32 -10.43
N PRO A 427 -2.87 4.09 -10.86
CA PRO A 427 -2.42 2.75 -11.20
C PRO A 427 -2.64 1.77 -10.03
N PRO A 428 -3.20 0.56 -10.26
CA PRO A 428 -3.51 -0.44 -9.22
C PRO A 428 -2.27 -1.15 -8.66
N VAL A 429 -1.40 -0.40 -7.99
CA VAL A 429 -0.24 -0.90 -7.25
C VAL A 429 -0.67 -1.53 -5.92
N SER A 430 0.23 -2.28 -5.28
CA SER A 430 -0.04 -2.81 -3.94
C SER A 430 0.15 -1.75 -2.85
N CYS A 431 -0.69 -1.81 -1.80
CA CYS A 431 -0.81 -0.88 -0.67
C CYS A 431 0.49 -0.56 0.10
N SER A 432 1.51 -1.41 0.02
CA SER A 432 2.77 -1.30 0.76
C SER A 432 3.94 -0.78 -0.08
N THR A 433 3.65 -0.31 -1.29
CA THR A 433 4.66 0.13 -2.26
C THR A 433 4.98 1.63 -2.10
N PRO A 434 6.20 2.07 -2.47
CA PRO A 434 6.54 3.48 -2.58
C PRO A 434 5.53 4.29 -3.41
N GLN A 435 4.98 3.68 -4.46
CA GLN A 435 3.95 4.28 -5.31
C GLN A 435 2.65 4.54 -4.55
N SER A 436 2.16 3.53 -3.82
CA SER A 436 0.95 3.68 -3.00
C SER A 436 1.10 4.82 -2.00
N ALA A 437 2.26 4.91 -1.35
CA ALA A 437 2.55 6.02 -0.45
C ALA A 437 2.55 7.38 -1.16
N ALA A 438 3.17 7.50 -2.34
CA ALA A 438 3.15 8.75 -3.11
C ALA A 438 1.70 9.15 -3.48
N TYR A 439 0.89 8.18 -3.93
CA TYR A 439 -0.51 8.39 -4.27
C TYR A 439 -1.36 8.82 -3.07
N SER A 440 -1.17 8.19 -1.90
CA SER A 440 -1.83 8.57 -0.66
C SER A 440 -1.57 10.03 -0.25
N LEU A 441 -0.36 10.54 -0.51
CA LEU A 441 0.02 11.91 -0.20
C LEU A 441 -0.57 12.88 -1.22
N LEU A 442 -0.37 12.62 -2.51
CA LEU A 442 -0.86 13.48 -3.59
C LEU A 442 -2.39 13.57 -3.57
N GLY A 443 -3.06 12.44 -3.34
CA GLY A 443 -4.51 12.37 -3.24
C GLY A 443 -5.13 13.17 -2.08
N LYS A 444 -4.37 13.43 -1.00
CA LYS A 444 -4.81 14.37 0.06
C LYS A 444 -4.93 15.78 -0.48
N ILE A 445 -4.04 16.17 -1.38
CA ILE A 445 -4.07 17.49 -2.02
C ILE A 445 -5.25 17.56 -3.00
N ASP A 446 -5.49 16.49 -3.78
CA ASP A 446 -6.70 16.37 -4.61
C ASP A 446 -7.97 16.56 -3.77
N ALA A 447 -8.05 15.88 -2.62
CA ALA A 447 -9.20 15.94 -1.72
C ALA A 447 -9.39 17.34 -1.11
N LEU A 448 -8.31 18.02 -0.72
CA LEU A 448 -8.35 19.42 -0.28
C LEU A 448 -8.84 20.33 -1.41
N GLU A 449 -8.33 20.16 -2.63
CA GLU A 449 -8.76 20.99 -3.77
C GLU A 449 -10.24 20.80 -4.05
N GLN A 450 -10.76 19.56 -4.05
CA GLN A 450 -12.20 19.31 -4.17
C GLN A 450 -12.99 20.08 -3.12
N ALA A 451 -12.57 20.05 -1.85
CA ALA A 451 -13.21 20.77 -0.76
C ALA A 451 -13.22 22.30 -0.97
N LEU A 452 -12.11 22.86 -1.44
CA LEU A 452 -11.99 24.28 -1.73
C LEU A 452 -12.89 24.71 -2.90
N HIS A 453 -12.97 23.90 -3.96
CA HIS A 453 -13.81 24.19 -5.13
C HIS A 453 -15.29 24.26 -4.79
N VAL A 454 -15.79 23.32 -3.98
CA VAL A 454 -17.20 23.29 -3.55
C VAL A 454 -17.45 24.14 -2.30
N ASN A 455 -16.41 24.79 -1.77
CA ASN A 455 -16.41 25.58 -0.55
C ASN A 455 -17.08 24.87 0.65
N ARG A 456 -16.78 23.58 0.83
CA ARG A 456 -17.27 22.76 1.95
C ARG A 456 -16.11 22.42 2.86
N GLU A 457 -16.35 22.47 4.17
CA GLU A 457 -15.32 22.16 5.16
C GLU A 457 -14.76 20.74 4.95
N TYR A 458 -13.43 20.66 4.83
CA TYR A 458 -12.72 19.38 4.81
C TYR A 458 -12.72 18.75 6.20
N ARG A 459 -13.22 17.52 6.31
CA ARG A 459 -13.23 16.71 7.54
C ARG A 459 -12.44 15.42 7.41
N GLY A 460 -11.97 15.11 6.21
CA GLY A 460 -11.24 13.89 5.91
C GLY A 460 -11.36 13.54 4.45
N ASP A 461 -10.90 12.34 4.13
CA ASP A 461 -10.87 11.81 2.79
C ASP A 461 -11.01 10.29 2.78
N ILE A 462 -11.44 9.80 1.62
CA ILE A 462 -11.54 8.38 1.30
C ILE A 462 -10.60 8.13 0.12
N HIS A 463 -9.54 7.37 0.37
CA HIS A 463 -8.58 6.96 -0.64
C HIS A 463 -8.95 5.57 -1.14
N VAL A 464 -9.36 5.46 -2.39
CA VAL A 464 -9.57 4.17 -3.05
C VAL A 464 -8.27 3.72 -3.69
N GLU A 465 -7.83 2.51 -3.32
CA GLU A 465 -6.70 1.82 -3.93
C GLU A 465 -7.24 0.81 -4.95
N PRO A 466 -7.17 1.12 -6.27
CA PRO A 466 -7.84 0.31 -7.28
C PRO A 466 -7.39 -1.16 -7.23
N ASN A 467 -8.36 -2.07 -7.32
CA ASN A 467 -8.15 -3.53 -7.24
C ASN A 467 -7.59 -4.03 -5.90
N HIS A 468 -7.72 -3.26 -4.82
CA HIS A 468 -7.25 -3.67 -3.49
C HIS A 468 -8.23 -3.31 -2.36
N GLY A 469 -8.37 -2.03 -2.03
CA GLY A 469 -9.04 -1.63 -0.81
C GLY A 469 -9.31 -0.14 -0.70
N THR A 470 -9.77 0.27 0.47
CA THR A 470 -10.15 1.65 0.75
C THR A 470 -9.61 2.07 2.10
N ASN A 471 -9.02 3.26 2.14
CA ASN A 471 -8.67 3.95 3.38
C ASN A 471 -9.67 5.07 3.63
N ILE A 472 -10.13 5.22 4.86
CA ILE A 472 -10.80 6.44 5.33
C ILE A 472 -9.92 7.09 6.39
N VAL A 473 -9.71 8.40 6.24
CA VAL A 473 -8.81 9.16 7.10
C VAL A 473 -9.46 10.48 7.46
N GLY A 474 -9.48 10.85 8.74
CA GLY A 474 -10.00 12.16 9.11
C GLY A 474 -10.36 12.34 10.58
N LEU A 475 -11.36 13.18 10.80
CA LEU A 475 -11.76 13.67 12.13
C LEU A 475 -12.53 12.66 12.96
N LEU A 476 -13.25 11.72 12.33
CA LEU A 476 -13.96 10.67 13.05
C LEU A 476 -12.98 9.83 13.88
N SER A 477 -13.42 9.29 15.01
CA SER A 477 -12.69 8.23 15.73
C SER A 477 -12.68 6.93 14.92
N LEU A 478 -11.89 5.94 15.35
CA LEU A 478 -11.93 4.61 14.74
C LEU A 478 -13.30 3.95 14.96
N GLU A 479 -13.87 4.08 16.16
CA GLU A 479 -15.21 3.62 16.51
C GLU A 479 -16.29 4.30 15.66
N GLU A 480 -16.25 5.63 15.52
CA GLU A 480 -17.22 6.39 14.70
C GLU A 480 -17.12 6.01 13.22
N THR A 481 -15.89 5.83 12.72
CA THR A 481 -15.64 5.36 11.36
C THR A 481 -16.25 3.97 11.14
N ALA A 482 -15.97 3.02 12.03
CA ALA A 482 -16.52 1.67 11.95
C ALA A 482 -18.05 1.69 11.97
N SER A 483 -18.64 2.52 12.84
CA SER A 483 -20.09 2.67 12.95
C SER A 483 -20.72 3.25 11.68
N ALA A 484 -20.06 4.21 11.03
CA ALA A 484 -20.54 4.81 9.79
C ALA A 484 -20.44 3.86 8.60
N ILE A 485 -19.39 3.05 8.51
CA ILE A 485 -19.19 2.12 7.38
C ILE A 485 -20.00 0.83 7.53
N ASN A 486 -20.24 0.37 8.76
CA ASN A 486 -20.91 -0.91 9.02
C ASN A 486 -22.44 -0.80 9.13
N VAL A 487 -23.05 0.28 8.62
CA VAL A 487 -24.51 0.43 8.60
C VAL A 487 -25.09 -0.64 7.67
N LYS A 488 -25.90 -1.54 8.25
CA LYS A 488 -26.60 -2.62 7.55
C LYS A 488 -27.88 -2.13 6.88
#